data_AF-A0A6C0E4Q2-F1
#
_entry.id   AF-A0A6C0E4Q2-F1
#
_cell.length_a   1.000
_cell.length_b   1.000
_cell.length_c   1.000
_cell.angle_alpha   90.00
_cell.angle_beta   90.00
_cell.angle_gamma   90.00
#
_symmetry.space_group_name_H-M   'P 1'
#
loop_
_entity.id
_entity.type
_entity.pdbx_description
1 polymer ?
#
loop_
_entity_poly.entity_id
_entity_poly.type
_entity_poly.pdbx_seq_one_letter_code
_entity_poly.pdbx_strand_id
1 'polypeptide(L)'
;MSNSHSKYVKYNTKYVCSYLDSDVFIETDEINDDERDFIRNCIYRQDMLNIFELDDFEPDVINASIETIYDLIKYNLKFHDVIKYMGEGDGLMGLTILFSYDYLHLTHPCICQYIETHHANTTELEKIMLS
;
A
#
# COMPACT_ATOMS: atom_id res chain seq x y z
N MET A 1 7.86 -35.29 1.14
CA MET A 1 7.13 -34.70 0.00
C MET A 1 6.50 -33.42 0.51
N SER A 2 6.99 -32.29 0.04
CA SER A 2 6.67 -30.94 0.53
C SER A 2 5.29 -30.49 0.05
N ASN A 3 4.34 -30.35 0.97
CA ASN A 3 3.09 -29.65 0.72
C ASN A 3 3.37 -28.14 0.89
N SER A 4 3.84 -27.47 -0.16
CA SER A 4 3.81 -26.01 -0.19
C SER A 4 2.37 -25.58 -0.43
N HIS A 5 1.61 -25.39 0.65
CA HIS A 5 0.42 -24.55 0.57
C HIS A 5 0.91 -23.17 0.15
N SER A 6 0.64 -22.80 -1.10
CA SER A 6 0.68 -21.39 -1.50
C SER A 6 -0.22 -20.66 -0.51
N LYS A 7 0.36 -19.87 0.39
CA LYS A 7 -0.37 -18.85 1.14
C LYS A 7 -0.97 -17.96 0.06
N TYR A 8 -2.25 -18.15 -0.24
CA TYR A 8 -2.97 -17.24 -1.11
C TYR A 8 -2.90 -15.86 -0.46
N VAL A 9 -2.30 -14.91 -1.17
CA VAL A 9 -2.28 -13.53 -0.75
C VAL A 9 -3.70 -13.00 -0.91
N LYS A 10 -4.38 -12.70 0.20
CA LYS A 10 -5.62 -11.92 0.15
C LYS A 10 -5.25 -10.47 -0.09
N TYR A 11 -5.38 -10.04 -1.34
CA TYR A 11 -5.08 -8.68 -1.78
C TYR A 11 -6.04 -8.31 -2.90
N ASN A 12 -6.89 -7.33 -2.65
CA ASN A 12 -7.93 -6.91 -3.57
C ASN A 12 -7.32 -6.03 -4.67
N THR A 13 -6.96 -6.63 -5.80
CA THR A 13 -6.36 -5.89 -6.93
C THR A 13 -7.36 -5.02 -7.69
N LYS A 14 -8.65 -5.07 -7.33
CA LYS A 14 -9.73 -4.29 -7.94
C LYS A 14 -10.09 -3.05 -7.15
N TYR A 15 -9.54 -2.89 -5.94
CA TYR A 15 -9.75 -1.69 -5.15
C TYR A 15 -8.98 -0.50 -5.74
N VAL A 16 -9.51 0.70 -5.53
CA VAL A 16 -8.86 1.96 -5.89
C VAL A 16 -8.90 2.85 -4.65
N CYS A 17 -7.73 3.30 -4.21
CA CYS A 17 -7.63 4.21 -3.07
C CYS A 17 -8.37 5.51 -3.38
N SER A 18 -9.06 6.05 -2.37
CA SER A 18 -9.89 7.26 -2.50
C SER A 18 -9.53 8.36 -1.50
N TYR A 19 -8.69 8.07 -0.50
CA TYR A 19 -8.31 9.04 0.54
C TYR A 19 -7.61 10.31 0.00
N LEU A 20 -7.08 10.27 -1.22
CA LEU A 20 -6.50 11.43 -1.91
C LEU A 20 -7.42 12.11 -2.91
N ASP A 21 -8.62 11.60 -3.15
CA ASP A 21 -9.52 12.12 -4.17
C ASP A 21 -9.93 13.57 -3.85
N SER A 22 -10.12 14.35 -4.92
CA SER A 22 -10.44 15.78 -4.82
C SER A 22 -11.86 16.04 -4.34
N ASP A 23 -12.76 15.06 -4.48
CA ASP A 23 -14.17 15.14 -4.11
C ASP A 23 -14.47 14.62 -2.70
N VAL A 24 -13.45 14.17 -1.96
CA VAL A 24 -13.56 13.86 -0.52
C VAL A 24 -14.10 15.07 0.27
N PHE A 25 -13.73 16.28 -0.15
CA PHE A 25 -14.20 17.54 0.41
C PHE A 25 -14.68 18.45 -0.71
N ILE A 26 -15.86 19.04 -0.54
CA ILE A 26 -16.39 20.04 -1.46
C ILE A 26 -16.33 21.43 -0.82
N GLU A 27 -16.36 22.48 -1.66
CA GLU A 27 -16.19 23.87 -1.21
C GLU A 27 -17.24 24.32 -0.18
N THR A 28 -18.38 23.64 -0.11
CA THR A 28 -19.47 23.94 0.82
C THR A 28 -19.32 23.27 2.18
N ASP A 29 -18.31 22.40 2.37
CA ASP A 29 -18.09 21.75 3.66
C ASP A 29 -17.50 22.75 4.66
N GLU A 30 -18.23 23.00 5.74
CA GLU A 30 -17.76 23.81 6.88
C GLU A 30 -16.87 22.96 7.79
N ILE A 31 -15.69 22.58 7.31
CA ILE A 31 -14.70 21.76 8.02
C ILE A 31 -13.36 22.47 8.09
N ASN A 32 -12.68 22.36 9.23
CA ASN A 32 -11.33 22.89 9.41
C ASN A 32 -10.24 21.88 8.98
N ASP A 33 -8.99 22.30 9.00
CA ASP A 33 -7.87 21.47 8.55
C ASP A 33 -7.64 20.22 9.42
N ASP A 34 -7.83 20.32 10.74
CA ASP A 34 -7.71 19.16 11.64
C ASP A 34 -8.80 18.11 11.36
N GLU A 35 -10.02 18.56 11.06
CA GLU A 35 -11.13 17.70 10.66
C GLU A 35 -10.87 17.04 9.30
N ARG A 36 -10.30 17.79 8.35
CA ARG A 36 -9.91 17.25 7.04
C ARG A 36 -8.87 16.16 7.17
N ASP A 37 -7.83 16.40 7.98
CA ASP A 37 -6.78 15.42 8.24
C ASP A 37 -7.35 14.18 8.93
N PHE A 38 -8.24 14.35 9.91
CA PHE A 38 -8.91 13.23 10.57
C PHE A 38 -9.73 12.39 9.57
N ILE A 39 -10.56 13.02 8.75
CA ILE A 39 -11.41 12.34 7.77
C ILE A 39 -10.57 11.59 6.74
N ARG A 40 -9.53 12.22 6.18
CA ARG A 40 -8.64 11.54 5.21
C ARG A 40 -7.91 10.37 5.85
N ASN A 41 -7.48 10.50 7.10
CA ASN A 41 -6.88 9.37 7.83
C ASN A 41 -7.88 8.22 8.03
N CYS A 42 -9.16 8.51 8.29
CA CYS A 42 -10.20 7.48 8.35
C CYS A 42 -10.38 6.78 7.01
N ILE A 43 -10.43 7.52 5.90
CA ILE A 43 -10.56 6.94 4.55
C ILE A 43 -9.32 6.12 4.19
N TYR A 44 -8.11 6.61 4.49
CA TYR A 44 -6.86 5.85 4.29
C TYR A 44 -6.88 4.50 5.03
N ARG A 45 -7.33 4.48 6.29
CA ARG A 45 -7.48 3.23 7.05
C ARG A 45 -8.51 2.30 6.39
N GLN A 46 -9.63 2.85 5.93
CA GLN A 46 -10.64 2.07 5.22
C GLN A 46 -10.12 1.53 3.89
N ASP A 47 -9.32 2.30 3.16
CA ASP A 47 -8.66 1.87 1.93
C ASP A 47 -7.72 0.69 2.22
N MET A 48 -6.91 0.76 3.28
CA MET A 48 -6.07 -0.36 3.73
C MET A 48 -6.88 -1.62 4.04
N LEU A 49 -8.00 -1.49 4.74
CA LEU A 49 -8.90 -2.61 5.03
C LEU A 49 -9.47 -3.24 3.77
N ASN A 50 -9.91 -2.41 2.82
CA ASN A 50 -10.48 -2.88 1.56
C ASN A 50 -9.43 -3.56 0.66
N ILE A 51 -8.19 -3.07 0.68
CA ILE A 51 -7.05 -3.66 -0.04
C ILE A 51 -6.71 -5.03 0.53
N PHE A 52 -6.66 -5.16 1.85
CA PHE A 52 -6.29 -6.42 2.50
C PHE A 52 -7.48 -7.36 2.80
N GLU A 53 -8.70 -6.94 2.44
CA GLU A 53 -9.95 -7.65 2.75
C GLU A 53 -10.09 -7.97 4.25
N LEU A 54 -9.88 -6.95 5.08
CA LEU A 54 -9.94 -7.02 6.54
C LEU A 54 -11.16 -6.27 7.07
N ASP A 55 -11.72 -6.75 8.18
CA ASP A 55 -12.87 -6.11 8.83
C ASP A 55 -12.43 -4.97 9.77
N ASP A 56 -11.27 -5.11 10.43
CA ASP A 56 -10.80 -4.20 11.49
C ASP A 56 -9.35 -3.73 11.27
N PHE A 57 -9.08 -2.47 11.62
CA PHE A 57 -7.75 -1.87 11.51
C PHE A 57 -6.88 -2.24 12.72
N GLU A 58 -6.44 -3.50 12.73
CA GLU A 58 -5.56 -4.06 13.75
C GLU A 58 -4.10 -4.04 13.29
N PRO A 59 -3.18 -3.31 13.96
CA PRO A 59 -1.80 -3.13 13.50
C PRO A 59 -1.06 -4.45 13.22
N ASP A 60 -1.21 -5.45 14.09
CA ASP A 60 -0.52 -6.74 13.92
C ASP A 60 -1.01 -7.50 12.68
N VAL A 61 -2.30 -7.40 12.36
CA VAL A 61 -2.91 -8.05 11.19
C VAL A 61 -2.50 -7.33 9.90
N ILE A 62 -2.46 -6.00 9.93
CA ILE A 62 -1.97 -5.18 8.81
C ILE A 62 -0.49 -5.49 8.54
N ASN A 63 0.34 -5.51 9.58
CA ASN A 63 1.77 -5.82 9.45
C ASN A 63 1.99 -7.23 8.87
N ALA A 64 1.26 -8.24 9.35
CA ALA A 64 1.32 -9.59 8.79
C ALA A 64 0.87 -9.66 7.31
N SER A 65 -0.07 -8.79 6.92
CA SER A 65 -0.53 -8.67 5.53
C SER A 65 0.56 -8.04 4.66
N ILE A 66 1.22 -6.97 5.14
CA ILE A 66 2.36 -6.34 4.47
C ILE A 66 3.52 -7.33 4.35
N GLU A 67 3.84 -8.12 5.37
CA GLU A 67 4.85 -9.18 5.30
C GLU A 67 4.55 -10.20 4.20
N THR A 68 3.28 -10.56 4.04
CA THR A 68 2.85 -11.49 2.98
C THR A 68 3.08 -10.88 1.59
N ILE A 69 2.85 -9.58 1.42
CA ILE A 69 3.18 -8.85 0.18
C ILE A 69 4.70 -8.77 -0.01
N TYR A 70 5.46 -8.50 1.04
CA TYR A 70 6.92 -8.45 0.96
C TYR A 70 7.48 -9.78 0.46
N ASP A 71 7.02 -10.90 1.01
CA ASP A 71 7.42 -12.23 0.57
C ASP A 71 7.12 -12.50 -0.91
N LEU A 72 6.03 -11.91 -1.43
CA LEU A 72 5.64 -12.01 -2.84
C LEU A 72 6.58 -11.22 -3.77
N ILE A 73 7.03 -10.02 -3.37
CA ILE A 73 7.71 -9.08 -4.27
C ILE A 73 9.21 -8.92 -4.02
N LYS A 74 9.76 -9.42 -2.90
CA LYS A 74 11.16 -9.17 -2.47
C LYS A 74 12.26 -9.59 -3.45
N TYR A 75 11.96 -10.49 -4.39
CA TYR A 75 12.92 -10.92 -5.42
C TYR A 75 12.74 -10.20 -6.76
N ASN A 76 11.74 -9.34 -6.89
CA ASN A 76 11.56 -8.49 -8.06
C ASN A 76 12.49 -7.29 -7.95
N LEU A 77 13.46 -7.18 -8.87
CA LEU A 77 14.49 -6.14 -8.85
C LEU A 77 13.91 -4.72 -8.81
N LYS A 78 12.79 -4.47 -9.49
CA LYS A 78 12.17 -3.14 -9.55
C LYS A 78 11.60 -2.71 -8.20
N PHE A 79 10.92 -3.61 -7.50
CA PHE A 79 10.44 -3.34 -6.15
C PHE A 79 11.58 -3.29 -5.14
N HIS A 80 12.55 -4.19 -5.27
CA HIS A 80 13.68 -4.31 -4.34
C HIS A 80 14.41 -2.99 -4.13
N ASP A 81 14.71 -2.25 -5.21
CA ASP A 81 15.51 -1.03 -5.12
C ASP A 81 14.76 0.11 -4.41
N VAL A 82 13.48 0.31 -4.74
CA VAL A 82 12.62 1.30 -4.06
C VAL A 82 12.43 0.92 -2.59
N ILE A 83 12.08 -0.34 -2.31
CA ILE A 83 11.85 -0.82 -0.95
C ILE A 83 13.11 -0.62 -0.09
N LYS A 84 14.28 -0.98 -0.62
CA LYS A 84 15.55 -0.84 0.09
C LYS A 84 15.90 0.63 0.36
N TYR A 85 15.61 1.52 -0.59
CA TYR A 85 15.81 2.95 -0.42
C TYR A 85 14.94 3.50 0.71
N MET A 86 13.63 3.19 0.69
CA MET A 86 12.68 3.68 1.69
C MET A 86 13.00 3.18 3.10
N GLY A 87 13.44 1.93 3.23
CA GLY A 87 13.71 1.30 4.53
C GLY A 87 15.15 1.45 5.03
N GLU A 88 15.98 2.28 4.38
CA GLU A 88 17.41 2.44 4.71
C GLU A 88 18.19 1.10 4.80
N GLY A 89 17.80 0.13 3.96
CA GLY A 89 18.37 -1.22 3.96
C GLY A 89 17.52 -2.30 4.61
N ASP A 90 16.50 -1.96 5.41
CA ASP A 90 15.49 -2.90 5.92
C ASP A 90 14.31 -2.99 4.93
N GLY A 91 14.24 -4.12 4.21
CA GLY A 91 13.23 -4.28 3.17
C GLY A 91 11.80 -4.38 3.68
N LEU A 92 11.57 -4.94 4.88
CA LEU A 92 10.20 -5.00 5.41
C LEU A 92 9.76 -3.63 5.88
N MET A 93 10.64 -2.90 6.59
CA MET A 93 10.38 -1.52 6.98
C MET A 93 10.11 -0.64 5.74
N GLY A 94 10.90 -0.80 4.70
CA GLY A 94 10.72 -0.06 3.46
C GLY A 94 9.35 -0.29 2.81
N LEU A 95 8.87 -1.55 2.80
CA LEU A 95 7.53 -1.82 2.31
C LEU A 95 6.44 -1.27 3.24
N THR A 96 6.62 -1.33 4.56
CA THR A 96 5.70 -0.72 5.53
C THR A 96 5.57 0.79 5.30
N ILE A 97 6.68 1.48 5.01
CA ILE A 97 6.67 2.90 4.65
C ILE A 97 5.93 3.11 3.33
N LEU A 98 6.14 2.26 2.32
CA LEU A 98 5.41 2.35 1.05
C LEU A 98 3.89 2.13 1.19
N PHE A 99 3.43 1.47 2.25
CA PHE A 99 2.01 1.35 2.61
C PHE A 99 1.51 2.48 3.52
N SER A 100 2.32 3.48 3.86
CA SER A 100 1.91 4.63 4.65
C SER A 100 0.95 5.55 3.87
N TYR A 101 0.35 6.50 4.59
CA TYR A 101 -0.53 7.51 4.02
C TYR A 101 0.07 8.22 2.80
N ASP A 102 1.37 8.54 2.82
CA ASP A 102 1.98 9.32 1.74
C ASP A 102 2.14 8.52 0.44
N TYR A 103 2.25 7.19 0.52
CA TYR A 103 2.71 6.38 -0.61
C TYR A 103 1.73 5.29 -1.03
N LEU A 104 0.71 4.96 -0.23
CA LEU A 104 -0.23 3.87 -0.53
C LEU A 104 -0.86 4.01 -1.93
N HIS A 105 -1.28 5.21 -2.31
CA HIS A 105 -1.88 5.50 -3.63
C HIS A 105 -0.94 5.23 -4.82
N LEU A 106 0.38 5.26 -4.62
CA LEU A 106 1.38 4.90 -5.62
C LEU A 106 1.73 3.41 -5.55
N THR A 107 1.84 2.88 -4.34
CA THR A 107 2.27 1.51 -4.06
C THR A 107 1.23 0.48 -4.48
N HIS A 108 -0.04 0.70 -4.14
CA HIS A 108 -1.11 -0.25 -4.41
C HIS A 108 -1.27 -0.58 -5.90
N PRO A 109 -1.38 0.40 -6.83
CA PRO A 109 -1.47 0.11 -8.26
C PRO A 109 -0.29 -0.69 -8.82
N CYS A 110 0.93 -0.42 -8.33
CA CYS A 110 2.13 -1.16 -8.74
C CYS A 110 2.03 -2.65 -8.36
N ILE A 111 1.59 -2.92 -7.12
CA ILE A 111 1.41 -4.29 -6.62
C ILE A 111 0.28 -4.99 -7.38
N CYS A 112 -0.85 -4.32 -7.61
CA CYS A 112 -1.96 -4.84 -8.41
C CYS A 112 -1.49 -5.26 -9.80
N GLN A 113 -0.77 -4.37 -10.49
CA GLN A 113 -0.23 -4.68 -11.81
C GLN A 113 0.70 -5.91 -11.77
N TYR A 114 1.56 -6.00 -10.77
CA TYR A 114 2.46 -7.15 -10.62
C TYR A 114 1.71 -8.46 -10.35
N ILE A 115 0.70 -8.45 -9.48
CA ILE A 115 -0.12 -9.64 -9.18
C ILE A 115 -0.86 -10.11 -10.44
N GLU A 116 -1.42 -9.18 -11.22
CA GLU A 116 -2.25 -9.52 -12.38
C GLU A 116 -1.45 -9.89 -13.63
N THR A 117 -0.28 -9.28 -13.82
CA THR A 117 0.48 -9.40 -15.08
C THR A 117 1.85 -10.04 -14.92
N HIS A 118 2.34 -10.22 -13.70
CA HIS A 118 3.73 -10.56 -13.36
C HIS A 118 4.78 -9.54 -13.86
N HIS A 119 4.34 -8.35 -14.29
CA HIS A 119 5.21 -7.25 -14.70
C HIS A 119 5.10 -6.11 -13.70
N ALA A 120 6.22 -5.77 -13.07
CA ALA A 120 6.29 -4.61 -12.19
C ALA A 120 6.51 -3.33 -13.00
N ASN A 121 5.71 -2.30 -12.71
CA ASN A 121 5.92 -0.94 -13.19
C ASN A 121 5.98 -0.01 -11.97
N THR A 122 7.19 0.34 -11.57
CA THR A 122 7.51 1.11 -10.35
C THR A 122 7.89 2.55 -10.67
N THR A 123 7.70 3.02 -11.90
CA THR A 123 8.21 4.34 -12.35
C THR A 123 7.73 5.50 -11.47
N GLU A 124 6.47 5.48 -11.00
CA GLU A 124 5.99 6.52 -10.08
C GLU A 124 6.61 6.41 -8.69
N LEU A 125 6.85 5.20 -8.20
CA LEU A 125 7.54 4.97 -6.92
C LEU A 125 9.02 5.36 -6.99
N GLU A 126 9.68 5.11 -8.11
CA GLU A 126 11.09 5.48 -8.32
C GLU A 126 11.31 7.00 -8.30
N LYS A 127 10.28 7.80 -8.61
CA LYS A 127 10.37 9.27 -8.47
C LYS A 127 10.57 9.71 -7.02
N ILE A 128 10.14 8.91 -6.04
CA ILE A 128 10.36 9.17 -4.60
C ILE A 128 11.86 9.13 -4.28
N MET A 129 12.65 8.35 -5.01
CA MET A 129 14.10 8.24 -4.80
C MET A 129 14.88 9.46 -5.33
N LEU A 130 14.21 10.33 -6.10
CA LEU A 130 14.80 11.49 -6.77
C LEU A 130 14.41 12.84 -6.13
N SER A 131 13.43 12.82 -5.23
CA SER A 131 12.99 13.98 -4.43
C SER A 131 13.86 14.16 -3.20
#